data_AF-A0A537VRK0-F1
#
_entry.id   AF-A0A537VRK0-F1
#
_cell.length_a   1.000
_cell.length_b   1.000
_cell.length_c   1.000
_cell.angle_alpha   90.00
_cell.angle_beta   90.00
_cell.angle_gamma   90.00
#
_symmetry.space_group_name_H-M   'P 1'
#
loop_
_entity.id
_entity.type
_entity.pdbx_description
1 polymer ?
#
loop_
_entity_poly.entity_id
_entity_poly.type
_entity_poly.pdbx_seq_one_letter_code
_entity_poly.pdbx_strand_id
1 'polypeptide(L)'
;MLICPTCGEENPDRFRLCGFCGASLQPEAPPQENRRVVTIVFSDLKGSTSLGERLDSEALRAVLAIYFEAMSAVLVRHGGTIEKYIGDAIMAVFGLPRLHEDDALRAVRAAAEMRETLEIVNDRLQTDYGIRLENRTG
;
A
#
# COMPACT_ATOMS: atom_id res chain seq x y z
N MET A 1 20.65 -6.34 -37.11
CA MET A 1 19.60 -7.32 -36.77
C MET A 1 19.51 -7.44 -35.27
N LEU A 2 18.30 -7.47 -34.71
CA LEU A 2 18.00 -7.61 -33.29
C LEU A 2 17.62 -9.07 -33.00
N ILE A 3 18.29 -9.71 -32.04
CA ILE A 3 17.91 -11.05 -31.58
C ILE A 3 16.94 -10.90 -30.42
N CYS A 4 15.78 -11.55 -30.52
CA CYS A 4 14.78 -11.50 -29.45
C CYS A 4 15.33 -12.16 -28.17
N PRO A 5 15.31 -11.47 -27.02
CA PRO A 5 15.82 -12.04 -25.77
C PRO A 5 14.94 -13.16 -25.22
N THR A 6 13.68 -13.25 -25.66
CA THR A 6 12.70 -14.25 -25.18
C THR A 6 12.72 -15.53 -26.01
N CYS A 7 12.77 -15.43 -27.34
CA CYS A 7 12.65 -16.59 -28.23
C CYS A 7 13.82 -16.79 -29.20
N GLY A 8 14.82 -15.92 -29.19
CA GLY A 8 16.01 -16.03 -30.04
C GLY A 8 15.80 -15.67 -31.51
N GLU A 9 14.60 -15.23 -31.91
CA GLU A 9 14.29 -14.90 -33.30
C GLU A 9 15.08 -13.67 -33.79
N GLU A 10 15.60 -13.73 -35.01
CA GLU A 10 16.22 -12.58 -35.68
C GLU A 10 15.14 -11.63 -36.22
N ASN A 11 15.19 -10.38 -35.76
CA ASN A 11 14.24 -9.35 -36.13
C ASN A 11 14.96 -8.19 -36.83
N PRO A 12 14.32 -7.53 -37.81
CA PRO A 12 14.87 -6.31 -38.41
C PRO A 12 15.05 -5.20 -37.37
N ASP A 13 16.08 -4.37 -37.51
CA ASP A 13 16.46 -3.35 -36.51
C ASP A 13 15.38 -2.29 -36.22
N ARG A 14 14.38 -2.15 -37.10
CA ARG A 14 13.26 -1.21 -36.95
C ARG A 14 12.07 -1.76 -36.12
N PHE A 15 12.10 -3.04 -35.74
CA PHE A 15 10.97 -3.67 -35.05
C PHE A 15 11.04 -3.36 -33.54
N ARG A 16 9.90 -2.93 -32.97
CA ARG A 16 9.78 -2.69 -31.50
C ARG A 16 9.34 -3.93 -30.73
N LEU A 17 8.65 -4.85 -31.41
CA LEU A 17 8.18 -6.12 -30.88
C LEU A 17 8.71 -7.24 -31.76
N CYS A 18 8.95 -8.42 -31.18
CA CYS A 18 9.31 -9.61 -31.92
C CYS A 18 8.16 -10.04 -32.84
N GLY A 19 8.45 -10.23 -34.12
CA GLY A 19 7.46 -10.65 -35.12
C GLY A 19 6.91 -12.07 -34.90
N PHE A 20 7.59 -12.89 -34.08
CA PHE A 20 7.19 -14.27 -33.79
C PHE A 20 6.48 -14.41 -32.44
N CYS A 21 7.11 -14.00 -31.34
CA CYS A 21 6.57 -14.21 -29.99
C CYS A 21 5.91 -12.97 -29.35
N GLY A 22 6.01 -11.80 -29.99
CA GLY A 22 5.42 -10.55 -29.48
C GLY A 22 6.18 -9.86 -28.34
N ALA A 23 7.32 -10.41 -27.89
CA ALA A 23 8.13 -9.80 -26.82
C ALA A 23 8.69 -8.43 -27.24
N SER A 24 8.85 -7.51 -26.27
CA SER A 24 9.50 -6.21 -26.53
C SER A 24 10.97 -6.41 -26.92
N LEU A 25 11.37 -5.81 -28.03
CA LEU A 25 12.76 -5.72 -28.48
C LEU A 25 13.41 -4.39 -28.06
N GLN A 26 12.61 -3.46 -27.53
CA GLN A 26 13.14 -2.21 -27.02
C GLN A 26 13.71 -2.44 -25.61
N PRO A 27 14.88 -1.86 -25.30
CA PRO A 27 15.33 -1.80 -23.92
C PRO A 27 14.26 -1.10 -23.08
N GLU A 28 14.00 -1.62 -21.88
CA GLU A 28 13.12 -0.94 -20.93
C GLU A 28 13.63 0.49 -20.74
N ALA A 29 12.75 1.47 -20.97
CA ALA A 29 13.09 2.85 -20.69
C ALA A 29 13.46 2.95 -19.20
N PRO A 30 14.51 3.72 -18.85
CA PRO A 30 14.85 3.93 -17.46
C PRO A 30 13.62 4.46 -16.70
N PRO A 31 13.43 4.06 -15.42
CA PRO A 31 12.29 4.50 -14.64
C PRO A 31 12.21 6.03 -14.69
N GLN A 32 11.10 6.54 -15.21
CA GLN A 32 10.93 7.96 -15.40
C GLN A 32 10.58 8.61 -14.06
N GLU A 33 11.54 9.31 -13.46
CA GLU A 33 11.31 10.08 -12.25
C GLU A 33 10.29 11.19 -12.54
N ASN A 34 9.13 11.10 -11.87
CA ASN A 34 8.02 12.03 -12.04
C ASN A 34 7.81 12.80 -10.74
N ARG A 35 8.01 14.12 -10.77
CA ARG A 35 7.66 15.01 -9.66
C ARG A 35 6.18 15.36 -9.74
N ARG A 36 5.41 14.96 -8.74
CA ARG A 36 3.96 15.20 -8.65
C ARG A 36 3.59 15.64 -7.25
N VAL A 37 2.57 16.48 -7.14
CA VAL A 37 1.95 16.81 -5.85
C VAL A 37 1.00 15.67 -5.51
N VAL A 38 1.16 15.09 -4.34
CA VAL A 38 0.36 13.96 -3.83
C VAL A 38 -0.06 14.26 -2.39
N THR A 39 -1.10 13.57 -1.93
CA THR A 39 -1.46 13.58 -0.50
C THR A 39 -1.00 12.27 0.12
N ILE A 40 -0.30 12.35 1.25
CA ILE A 40 0.18 11.18 1.98
C ILE A 40 -0.58 11.10 3.29
N VAL A 41 -1.01 9.89 3.64
CA VAL A 41 -1.59 9.56 4.94
C VAL A 41 -0.62 8.62 5.66
N PHE A 42 -0.23 9.02 6.86
CA PHE A 42 0.47 8.17 7.82
C PHE A 42 -0.50 7.78 8.94
N SER A 43 -0.57 6.49 9.27
CA SER A 43 -1.34 6.01 10.42
C SER A 43 -0.50 5.09 11.28
N ASP A 44 -0.08 5.54 12.46
CA ASP A 44 0.69 4.78 13.44
C ASP A 44 -0.16 4.32 14.63
N LEU A 45 0.22 3.20 15.25
CA LEU A 45 -0.43 2.73 16.48
C LEU A 45 0.21 3.42 17.69
N LYS A 46 -0.61 4.04 18.54
CA LYS A 46 -0.13 4.57 19.81
C LYS A 46 0.24 3.44 20.76
N GLY A 47 1.39 3.57 21.42
CA GLY A 47 1.80 2.63 22.47
C GLY A 47 2.10 1.21 21.98
N SER A 48 2.40 1.05 20.68
CA SER A 48 2.73 -0.25 20.08
C SER A 48 3.90 -0.96 20.75
N THR A 49 4.88 -0.21 21.26
CA THR A 49 5.99 -0.78 22.05
C THR A 49 5.49 -1.48 23.30
N SER A 50 4.62 -0.83 24.07
CA SER A 50 4.02 -1.42 25.27
C SER A 50 3.06 -2.57 24.97
N LEU A 51 2.44 -2.56 23.78
CA LEU A 51 1.62 -3.67 23.31
C LEU A 51 2.47 -4.94 23.10
N GLY A 52 3.67 -4.78 22.52
CA GLY A 52 4.60 -5.88 22.29
C GLY A 52 5.27 -6.44 23.56
N GLU A 53 5.25 -5.70 24.66
CA GLU A 53 5.68 -6.20 25.98
C GLU A 53 4.59 -7.03 26.67
N ARG A 54 3.32 -6.78 26.33
CA ARG A 54 2.14 -7.43 26.95
C ARG A 54 1.69 -8.70 26.24
N LEU A 55 1.89 -8.77 24.94
CA LEU A 55 1.52 -9.90 24.10
C LEU A 55 2.76 -10.71 23.75
N ASP A 56 2.60 -12.02 23.61
CA ASP A 56 3.62 -12.82 22.94
C ASP A 56 3.72 -12.45 21.45
N SER A 57 4.84 -12.83 20.83
CA SER A 57 5.14 -12.48 19.44
C SER A 57 4.13 -13.00 18.43
N GLU A 58 3.46 -14.12 18.69
CA GLU A 58 2.47 -14.70 17.78
C GLU A 58 1.15 -13.94 17.87
N ALA A 59 0.68 -13.67 19.08
CA ALA A 59 -0.51 -12.85 19.32
C ALA A 59 -0.33 -11.43 18.77
N LEU A 60 0.82 -10.78 19.00
CA LEU A 60 1.09 -9.44 18.46
C LEU A 60 1.01 -9.41 16.94
N ARG A 61 1.58 -10.41 16.26
CA ARG A 61 1.52 -10.52 14.79
C ARG A 61 0.09 -10.67 14.29
N ALA A 62 -0.73 -11.48 14.96
CA ALA A 62 -2.13 -11.66 14.59
C ALA A 62 -2.93 -10.35 14.76
N VAL A 63 -2.73 -9.64 15.88
CA VAL A 63 -3.35 -8.34 16.15
C VAL A 63 -2.97 -7.31 15.07
N LEU A 64 -1.69 -7.19 14.75
CA LEU A 64 -1.21 -6.27 13.73
C LEU A 64 -1.74 -6.62 12.33
N ALA A 65 -1.83 -7.91 12.00
CA ALA A 65 -2.39 -8.35 10.72
C ALA A 65 -3.86 -7.93 10.58
N ILE A 66 -4.68 -8.13 11.62
CA ILE A 66 -6.09 -7.71 11.63
C ILE A 66 -6.20 -6.18 11.47
N TYR A 67 -5.39 -5.43 12.21
CA TYR A 67 -5.35 -3.96 12.11
C TYR A 67 -4.96 -3.51 10.70
N PHE A 68 -3.87 -4.04 10.14
CA PHE A 68 -3.39 -3.66 8.82
C PHE A 68 -4.38 -4.00 7.72
N GLU A 69 -4.99 -5.19 7.77
CA GLU A 69 -6.01 -5.58 6.80
C GLU A 69 -7.19 -4.60 6.79
N ALA A 70 -7.72 -4.27 7.97
CA ALA A 70 -8.86 -3.38 8.09
C ALA A 70 -8.54 -1.94 7.64
N MET A 71 -7.42 -1.39 8.12
CA MET A 71 -7.03 -0.01 7.77
C MET A 71 -6.65 0.14 6.30
N SER A 72 -5.90 -0.83 5.75
CA SER A 72 -5.55 -0.83 4.33
C SER A 72 -6.77 -0.95 3.43
N ALA A 73 -7.77 -1.75 3.83
CA ALA A 73 -9.03 -1.85 3.09
C ALA A 73 -9.76 -0.50 3.03
N VAL A 74 -9.77 0.29 4.12
CA VAL A 74 -10.33 1.65 4.12
C VAL A 74 -9.56 2.56 3.17
N LEU A 75 -8.23 2.62 3.29
CA LEU A 75 -7.39 3.48 2.47
C LEU A 75 -7.55 3.19 0.97
N VAL A 76 -7.53 1.90 0.59
CA VAL A 76 -7.72 1.46 -0.81
C VAL A 76 -9.13 1.78 -1.32
N ARG A 77 -10.17 1.62 -0.50
CA ARG A 77 -11.55 1.96 -0.86
C ARG A 77 -11.72 3.45 -1.18
N HIS A 78 -10.99 4.32 -0.51
CA HIS A 78 -10.95 5.76 -0.82
C HIS A 78 -10.02 6.13 -1.98
N GLY A 79 -9.32 5.17 -2.58
CA GLY A 79 -8.43 5.38 -3.72
C GLY A 79 -6.97 5.67 -3.34
N GLY A 80 -6.59 5.43 -2.09
CA GLY A 80 -5.20 5.47 -1.65
C GLY A 80 -4.44 4.21 -2.08
N THR A 81 -3.18 4.38 -2.46
CA THR A 81 -2.25 3.27 -2.70
C THR A 81 -1.41 3.04 -1.45
N ILE A 82 -1.38 1.81 -0.94
CA ILE A 82 -0.47 1.45 0.16
C ILE A 82 0.95 1.38 -0.38
N GLU A 83 1.80 2.30 0.05
CA GLU A 83 3.20 2.36 -0.40
C GLU A 83 4.07 1.44 0.45
N LYS A 84 3.90 1.47 1.78
CA LYS A 84 4.67 0.63 2.71
C LYS A 84 4.05 0.56 4.10
N TYR A 85 4.45 -0.49 4.80
CA TYR A 85 4.27 -0.65 6.25
C TYR A 85 5.62 -0.34 6.92
N ILE A 86 5.62 0.51 7.94
CA ILE A 86 6.81 0.94 8.67
C ILE A 86 6.62 0.58 10.14
N GLY A 87 7.02 -0.64 10.51
CA GLY A 87 6.73 -1.17 11.84
C GLY A 87 5.23 -1.37 12.02
N ASP A 88 4.63 -0.57 12.89
CA ASP A 88 3.19 -0.48 13.19
C ASP A 88 2.46 0.62 12.40
N ALA A 89 3.19 1.40 11.59
CA ALA A 89 2.63 2.48 10.79
C ALA A 89 2.29 2.06 9.36
N ILE A 90 1.22 2.64 8.82
CA ILE A 90 0.80 2.51 7.43
C ILE A 90 1.10 3.83 6.72
N MET A 91 1.74 3.76 5.56
CA MET A 91 1.91 4.88 4.64
C MET A 91 1.09 4.62 3.38
N ALA A 92 0.10 5.48 3.13
CA ALA A 92 -0.70 5.47 1.92
C ALA A 92 -0.57 6.78 1.15
N VAL A 93 -0.60 6.68 -0.18
CA VAL A 93 -0.46 7.82 -1.09
C VAL A 93 -1.69 7.93 -1.97
N PHE A 94 -2.32 9.10 -1.92
CA PHE A 94 -3.39 9.52 -2.82
C PHE A 94 -2.78 10.34 -3.95
N GLY A 95 -3.14 10.00 -5.18
CA GLY A 95 -2.55 10.57 -6.39
C GLY A 95 -1.59 9.63 -7.13
N LEU A 96 -1.43 8.39 -6.63
CA LEU A 96 -0.71 7.32 -7.32
C LEU A 96 -1.64 6.12 -7.59
N PRO A 97 -1.49 5.42 -8.73
CA PRO A 97 -0.72 5.84 -9.91
C PRO A 97 -1.40 6.98 -10.70
N ARG A 98 -2.62 7.38 -10.32
CA ARG A 98 -3.43 8.41 -10.98
C ARG A 98 -3.78 9.54 -10.01
N LEU A 99 -3.60 10.77 -10.47
CA LEU A 99 -3.95 12.01 -9.76
C LEU A 99 -5.42 12.34 -9.89
N HIS A 100 -6.00 12.87 -8.82
CA HIS A 100 -7.36 13.39 -8.80
C HIS A 100 -7.39 14.73 -8.05
N GLU A 101 -8.26 15.65 -8.46
CA GLU A 101 -8.36 16.97 -7.82
C GLU A 101 -8.81 16.89 -6.35
N ASP A 102 -9.50 15.80 -5.98
CA ASP A 102 -10.06 15.55 -4.66
C ASP A 102 -9.19 14.62 -3.79
N ASP A 103 -7.93 14.34 -4.17
CA ASP A 103 -7.02 13.45 -3.44
C ASP A 103 -6.92 13.79 -1.95
N ALA A 104 -6.80 15.08 -1.61
CA ALA A 104 -6.73 15.53 -0.23
C ALA A 104 -8.03 15.29 0.56
N LEU A 105 -9.18 15.50 -0.09
CA LEU A 105 -10.49 15.26 0.53
C LEU A 105 -10.71 13.77 0.78
N ARG A 106 -10.33 12.92 -0.17
CA ARG A 106 -10.42 11.46 -0.04
C ARG A 106 -9.49 10.93 1.06
N ALA A 107 -8.29 11.48 1.17
CA ALA A 107 -7.36 11.15 2.26
C ALA A 107 -7.98 11.45 3.64
N VAL A 108 -8.58 12.63 3.83
CA VAL A 108 -9.22 13.01 5.11
C VAL A 108 -10.45 12.15 5.39
N ARG A 109 -11.25 11.83 4.36
CA ARG A 109 -12.39 10.92 4.51
C ARG A 109 -11.96 9.50 4.90
N ALA A 110 -10.90 9.01 4.28
CA ALA A 110 -10.30 7.72 4.64
C ALA A 110 -9.85 7.72 6.11
N ALA A 111 -9.15 8.77 6.55
CA ALA A 111 -8.72 8.91 7.94
C ALA A 111 -9.91 8.93 8.93
N ALA A 112 -11.02 9.58 8.58
CA ALA A 112 -12.23 9.57 9.39
C ALA A 112 -12.85 8.16 9.49
N GLU A 113 -13.00 7.47 8.35
CA GLU A 113 -13.56 6.11 8.32
C GLU A 113 -12.63 5.07 8.98
N MET A 114 -11.31 5.27 8.93
CA MET A 114 -10.34 4.44 9.65
C MET A 114 -10.60 4.46 11.15
N ARG A 115 -10.94 5.62 11.72
CA ARG A 115 -11.28 5.74 13.14
C ARG A 115 -12.54 4.95 13.49
N GLU A 116 -13.57 5.05 12.67
CA GLU A 116 -14.83 4.29 12.86
C GLU A 116 -14.58 2.78 12.72
N THR A 117 -13.81 2.38 11.71
CA THR A 117 -13.43 0.98 11.47
C THR A 117 -12.60 0.41 12.61
N LEU A 118 -11.72 1.22 13.21
CA LEU A 118 -10.88 0.79 14.33
C LEU A 118 -11.72 0.42 15.56
N GLU A 119 -12.85 1.09 15.80
CA GLU A 119 -13.75 0.71 16.90
C GLU A 119 -14.34 -0.68 16.69
N ILE A 120 -14.73 -1.02 15.46
CA ILE A 120 -15.24 -2.35 15.12
C ILE A 120 -14.13 -3.41 15.30
N VAL A 121 -12.92 -3.10 14.85
CA VAL A 121 -11.75 -3.98 15.04
C VAL A 121 -11.46 -4.16 16.53
N ASN A 122 -11.54 -3.10 17.32
CA ASN A 122 -11.29 -3.13 18.75
C ASN A 122 -12.29 -4.00 19.51
N ASP A 123 -13.55 -4.08 19.08
CA ASP A 123 -14.53 -4.95 19.73
C ASP A 123 -14.16 -6.44 19.53
N ARG A 124 -13.64 -6.79 18.35
CA ARG A 124 -13.09 -8.12 18.09
C ARG A 124 -11.82 -8.36 18.90
N LEU A 125 -10.86 -7.44 18.86
CA LEU A 125 -9.59 -7.58 19.58
C LEU A 125 -9.77 -7.63 21.11
N GLN A 126 -10.77 -6.95 21.64
CA GLN A 126 -11.12 -7.01 23.05
C GLN A 126 -11.64 -8.39 23.45
N THR A 127 -12.39 -9.04 22.56
CA THR A 127 -12.93 -10.39 22.78
C THR A 127 -11.84 -11.45 22.67
N ASP A 128 -11.01 -11.37 21.62
CA ASP A 128 -10.04 -12.42 21.28
C ASP A 128 -8.73 -12.27 22.08
N TYR A 129 -8.32 -11.04 22.40
CA TYR A 129 -7.01 -10.72 22.98
C TYR A 129 -7.06 -9.81 24.23
N GLY A 130 -8.24 -9.32 24.64
CA GLY A 130 -8.36 -8.46 25.81
C GLY A 130 -7.72 -7.08 25.66
N ILE A 131 -7.56 -6.60 24.43
CA ILE A 131 -6.90 -5.31 24.13
C ILE A 131 -7.78 -4.41 23.26
N ARG A 132 -7.49 -3.11 23.32
CA ARG A 132 -7.93 -2.10 22.36
C ARG A 132 -6.73 -1.34 21.84
N LEU A 133 -6.79 -0.97 20.58
CA LEU A 133 -5.79 -0.19 19.88
C LEU A 133 -6.25 1.25 19.74
N GLU A 134 -5.30 2.17 19.77
CA GLU A 134 -5.50 3.55 19.34
C GLU A 134 -4.52 3.83 18.19
N ASN A 135 -4.95 4.57 17.18
CA ASN A 135 -4.06 5.06 16.15
C ASN A 135 -3.99 6.60 16.16
N ARG A 136 -2.94 7.11 15.54
CA ARG A 136 -2.81 8.52 15.16
C ARG A 136 -2.69 8.58 13.65
N THR A 137 -3.45 9.46 13.03
CA THR A 137 -3.41 9.69 11.58
C THR A 137 -2.97 11.11 11.27
N GLY A 138 -2.06 11.26 10.30
CA GLY A 138 -1.49 12.54 9.86
C GLY A 138 -1.23 12.59 8.37
#